data_AF-A0A2N2P3L4-F1
#
_entry.id   AF-A0A2N2P3L4-F1
#
_cell.length_a   1.000
_cell.length_b   1.000
_cell.length_c   1.000
_cell.angle_alpha   90.00
_cell.angle_beta   90.00
_cell.angle_gamma   90.00
#
_symmetry.space_group_name_H-M   'P 1'
#
loop_
_entity.id
_entity.type
_entity.pdbx_description
1 polymer ?
#
loop_
_entity_poly.entity_id
_entity_poly.type
_entity_poly.pdbx_seq_one_letter_code
_entity_poly.pdbx_strand_id
1 'polypeptide(L)'
;MTNRLVQLTQIGQTGRSEDIDTLMQLLAQKDDLLTTKLVDNALNQVDTLQGCLRIQHYLFNGELIQRNFAALYFKRRGRTDLLVEAVAQGKIDEIQAFLV
;
A
#
# COMPACT_ATOMS: atom_id res chain seq x y z
N MET A 1 19.79 3.75 12.06
CA MET A 1 18.46 3.42 11.48
C MET A 1 17.90 4.51 10.56
N THR A 2 18.46 5.72 10.53
CA THR A 2 17.94 6.89 9.79
C THR A 2 17.95 6.76 8.27
N ASN A 3 18.87 5.98 7.70
CA ASN A 3 19.09 5.94 6.24
C ASN A 3 17.94 5.24 5.48
N ARG A 4 17.45 4.10 6.00
CA ARG A 4 16.43 3.29 5.31
C ARG A 4 15.04 3.92 5.29
N LEU A 5 14.66 4.67 6.34
CA LEU A 5 13.41 5.43 6.36
C LEU A 5 13.44 6.52 5.28
N VAL A 6 14.49 7.33 5.26
CA VAL A 6 14.64 8.43 4.28
C VAL A 6 14.61 7.91 2.85
N GLN A 7 15.30 6.80 2.56
CA GLN A 7 15.30 6.17 1.24
C GLN A 7 13.89 5.73 0.81
N LEU A 8 13.15 5.03 1.67
CA LEU A 8 11.81 4.54 1.32
C LEU A 8 10.80 5.68 1.19
N THR A 9 10.92 6.72 2.03
CA THR A 9 10.11 7.93 1.90
C THR A 9 10.34 8.63 0.55
N GLN A 10 11.60 8.77 0.11
CA GLN A 10 11.92 9.34 -1.20
C GLN A 10 11.33 8.51 -2.35
N ILE A 11 11.42 7.18 -2.26
CA ILE A 11 10.80 6.25 -3.22
C ILE A 11 9.27 6.41 -3.25
N GLY A 12 8.62 6.63 -2.10
CA GLY A 12 7.17 6.92 -2.07
C GLY A 12 6.82 8.24 -2.77
N GLN A 13 7.63 9.28 -2.57
CA GLN A 13 7.39 10.63 -3.09
C GLN A 13 7.56 10.75 -4.61
N THR A 14 8.39 9.92 -5.25
CA THR A 14 8.48 9.90 -6.72
C THR A 14 7.18 9.37 -7.35
N GLY A 15 6.47 8.46 -6.66
CA GLY A 15 5.20 7.89 -7.09
C GLY A 15 5.24 7.16 -8.44
N ARG A 16 6.42 6.74 -8.92
CA ARG A 16 6.54 5.93 -10.15
C ARG A 16 6.06 4.52 -9.89
N SER A 17 5.52 3.86 -10.91
CA SER A 17 5.02 2.49 -10.76
C SER A 17 6.09 1.50 -10.27
N GLU A 18 7.34 1.64 -10.74
CA GLU A 18 8.49 0.81 -10.32
C GLU A 18 8.84 0.99 -8.84
N ASP A 19 8.66 2.20 -8.33
CA ASP A 19 8.92 2.53 -6.93
C ASP A 19 7.85 1.91 -6.03
N ILE A 20 6.58 1.96 -6.46
CA ILE A 20 5.47 1.24 -5.79
C ILE A 20 5.70 -0.27 -5.82
N ASP A 21 6.16 -0.81 -6.96
CA ASP A 21 6.46 -2.23 -7.10
C ASP A 21 7.54 -2.67 -6.12
N THR A 22 8.59 -1.85 -5.96
CA THR A 22 9.66 -2.09 -4.99
C THR A 22 9.11 -2.13 -3.56
N LEU A 23 8.26 -1.17 -3.19
CA LEU A 23 7.63 -1.11 -1.87
C LEU A 23 6.75 -2.34 -1.61
N MET A 24 5.90 -2.71 -2.57
CA MET A 24 5.00 -3.85 -2.46
C MET A 24 5.74 -5.18 -2.44
N GLN A 25 6.87 -5.28 -3.14
CA GLN A 25 7.73 -6.46 -3.10
C GLN A 25 8.43 -6.63 -1.75
N LEU A 26 8.81 -5.53 -1.09
CA LEU A 26 9.34 -5.58 0.26
C LEU A 26 8.32 -6.14 1.27
N LEU A 27 7.03 -5.83 1.10
CA LEU A 27 5.97 -6.43 1.93
C LEU A 27 5.85 -7.94 1.72
N ALA A 28 5.93 -8.41 0.47
CA ALA A 28 5.82 -9.84 0.16
C ALA A 28 7.04 -10.66 0.65
N GLN A 29 8.23 -10.05 0.68
CA GLN A 29 9.47 -10.76 1.00
C GLN A 29 9.84 -10.77 2.48
N LYS A 30 9.33 -9.81 3.28
CA LYS A 30 9.82 -9.55 4.64
C LYS A 30 8.66 -9.55 5.62
N ASP A 31 8.69 -10.48 6.56
CA ASP A 31 7.70 -10.56 7.64
C ASP A 31 8.20 -9.88 8.93
N ASP A 32 8.94 -8.76 8.79
CA ASP A 32 9.44 -8.00 9.93
C ASP A 32 8.68 -6.67 10.12
N LEU A 33 8.27 -6.42 11.36
CA LEU A 33 7.42 -5.29 11.74
C LEU A 33 8.03 -3.94 11.36
N LEU A 34 9.36 -3.80 11.40
CA LEU A 34 10.03 -2.55 11.06
C LEU A 34 9.90 -2.26 9.57
N THR A 35 10.22 -3.22 8.71
CA THR A 35 10.07 -3.08 7.25
C THR A 35 8.64 -2.74 6.88
N THR A 36 7.67 -3.45 7.45
CA THR A 36 6.24 -3.21 7.19
C THR A 36 5.82 -1.78 7.55
N LYS A 37 6.24 -1.26 8.72
CA LYS A 37 5.95 0.13 9.12
C LYS A 37 6.62 1.16 8.21
N LEU A 38 7.84 0.89 7.77
CA LEU A 38 8.56 1.80 6.86
C LEU A 38 7.89 1.86 5.49
N VAL A 39 7.47 0.71 4.95
CA VAL A 39 6.74 0.66 3.69
C VAL A 39 5.38 1.34 3.80
N ASP A 40 4.63 1.11 4.88
CA ASP A 40 3.34 1.79 5.11
C ASP A 40 3.50 3.32 5.13
N ASN A 41 4.54 3.80 5.82
CA ASN A 41 4.85 5.23 5.85
C ASN A 41 5.17 5.76 4.45
N ALA A 42 5.99 5.04 3.67
CA ALA A 42 6.35 5.40 2.30
C ALA A 42 5.13 5.44 1.36
N LEU A 43 4.25 4.43 1.42
CA LEU A 43 3.02 4.39 0.63
C LEU A 43 2.13 5.59 0.95
N ASN A 44 2.04 6.01 2.21
CA ASN A 44 1.27 7.21 2.57
C ASN A 44 1.78 8.50 1.93
N GLN A 45 3.04 8.58 1.52
CA GLN A 45 3.61 9.75 0.85
C GLN A 45 3.29 9.80 -0.66
N VAL A 46 2.69 8.75 -1.22
CA VAL A 46 2.35 8.68 -2.64
C VAL A 46 1.12 9.54 -2.93
N ASP A 47 1.30 10.62 -3.69
CA ASP A 47 0.24 11.56 -4.08
C ASP A 47 0.06 11.69 -5.61
N THR A 48 0.92 11.06 -6.40
CA THR A 48 0.82 11.08 -7.87
C THR A 48 -0.30 10.17 -8.35
N LEU A 49 -0.94 10.54 -9.48
CA LEU A 49 -1.99 9.71 -10.10
C LEU A 49 -1.45 8.33 -10.50
N GLN A 50 -0.23 8.27 -11.05
CA GLN A 50 0.40 7.01 -11.45
C GLN A 50 0.63 6.09 -10.24
N GLY A 51 1.12 6.62 -9.13
CA GLY A 51 1.33 5.87 -7.90
C GLY A 51 0.00 5.37 -7.32
N CYS A 52 -1.02 6.23 -7.29
CA CYS A 52 -2.38 5.85 -6.89
C CYS A 52 -2.91 4.66 -7.71
N LEU A 53 -2.82 4.74 -9.04
CA LEU A 53 -3.26 3.67 -9.94
C LEU A 53 -2.48 2.38 -9.73
N ARG A 54 -1.18 2.48 -9.45
CA ARG A 54 -0.37 1.29 -9.17
C ARG A 54 -0.72 0.65 -7.83
N ILE A 55 -0.99 1.43 -6.79
CA ILE A 55 -1.47 0.91 -5.50
C ILE A 55 -2.86 0.28 -5.67
N GLN A 56 -3.74 0.87 -6.50
CA GLN A 56 -5.03 0.27 -6.86
C GLN A 56 -4.85 -1.09 -7.53
N HIS A 57 -3.89 -1.23 -8.45
CA HIS A 57 -3.59 -2.54 -9.03
C HIS A 57 -3.26 -3.59 -7.95
N TYR A 58 -2.47 -3.24 -6.94
CA TYR A 58 -2.15 -4.14 -5.84
C TYR A 58 -3.36 -4.46 -4.94
N LEU A 59 -4.29 -3.53 -4.75
CA LEU A 59 -5.55 -3.80 -4.02
C LEU A 59 -6.33 -4.97 -4.65
N PHE A 60 -6.35 -5.07 -5.98
CA PHE A 60 -7.15 -6.09 -6.69
C PHE A 60 -6.35 -7.32 -7.13
N ASN A 61 -5.04 -7.20 -7.29
CA ASN A 61 -4.19 -8.23 -7.92
C ASN A 61 -2.99 -8.66 -7.07
N GLY A 62 -2.68 -7.95 -5.98
CA GLY A 62 -1.55 -8.29 -5.11
C GLY A 62 -1.76 -9.56 -4.29
N GLU A 63 -0.77 -9.93 -3.50
CA GLU A 63 -0.88 -10.92 -2.42
C GLU A 63 -1.64 -10.34 -1.22
N LEU A 64 -2.04 -11.19 -0.26
CA LEU A 64 -2.85 -10.77 0.89
C LEU A 64 -2.26 -9.56 1.63
N ILE A 65 -0.96 -9.58 1.95
CA ILE A 65 -0.32 -8.46 2.64
C ILE A 65 -0.32 -7.18 1.79
N GLN A 66 -0.05 -7.28 0.49
CA GLN A 66 -0.04 -6.14 -0.43
C GLN A 66 -1.44 -5.53 -0.57
N ARG A 67 -2.48 -6.36 -0.68
CA ARG A 67 -3.89 -5.91 -0.71
C ARG A 67 -4.26 -5.18 0.57
N ASN A 68 -3.84 -5.69 1.73
CA ASN A 68 -4.12 -5.07 3.02
C ASN A 68 -3.45 -3.69 3.14
N PHE A 69 -2.19 -3.55 2.72
CA PHE A 69 -1.50 -2.25 2.72
C PHE A 69 -2.05 -1.28 1.67
N ALA A 70 -2.46 -1.77 0.50
CA ALA A 70 -3.18 -0.96 -0.47
C ALA A 70 -4.54 -0.49 0.07
N ALA A 71 -5.27 -1.34 0.79
CA ALA A 71 -6.52 -0.97 1.43
C ALA A 71 -6.32 0.13 2.49
N LEU A 72 -5.30 0.00 3.35
CA LEU A 72 -4.95 1.04 4.33
C LEU A 72 -4.65 2.39 3.66
N TYR A 73 -3.91 2.37 2.55
CA TYR A 73 -3.62 3.58 1.76
C TYR A 73 -4.89 4.30 1.29
N PHE A 74 -5.86 3.56 0.73
CA PHE A 74 -7.12 4.13 0.24
C PHE A 74 -8.08 4.51 1.35
N LYS A 75 -8.11 3.75 2.45
CA LYS A 75 -8.88 4.06 3.65
C LYS A 75 -8.52 5.42 4.22
N ARG A 76 -7.22 5.70 4.39
CA ARG A 76 -6.72 6.99 4.88
C ARG A 76 -7.03 8.17 3.96
N ARG A 77 -7.33 7.90 2.69
CA ARG A 77 -7.73 8.89 1.67
C ARG A 77 -9.25 8.99 1.48
N GLY A 78 -10.04 8.29 2.30
CA GLY A 78 -11.50 8.31 2.20
C GLY A 78 -12.06 7.65 0.94
N ARG A 79 -11.26 6.84 0.23
CA ARG A 79 -11.67 6.14 -1.00
C ARG A 79 -12.41 4.85 -0.68
N THR A 80 -13.56 5.01 -0.03
CA THR A 80 -14.42 3.90 0.42
C THR A 80 -15.05 3.14 -0.74
N ASP A 81 -15.25 3.79 -1.88
CA ASP A 81 -15.70 3.19 -3.14
C ASP A 81 -14.83 1.99 -3.54
N LEU A 82 -13.51 2.17 -3.53
CA LEU A 82 -12.55 1.13 -3.87
C LEU A 82 -12.53 -0.02 -2.84
N LEU A 83 -12.72 0.31 -1.56
CA LEU A 83 -12.73 -0.69 -0.49
C LEU A 83 -13.97 -1.57 -0.57
N VAL A 84 -15.14 -0.98 -0.81
CA VAL A 84 -16.39 -1.71 -1.02
C VAL A 84 -16.28 -2.65 -2.22
N GLU A 85 -15.71 -2.18 -3.32
CA GLU A 85 -15.49 -3.03 -4.50
C GLU A 85 -14.53 -4.19 -4.20
N ALA A 86 -13.41 -3.91 -3.53
CA ALA A 86 -12.43 -4.93 -3.16
C ALA A 86 -13.02 -6.00 -2.22
N VAL A 87 -13.86 -5.60 -1.26
CA VAL A 87 -14.61 -6.52 -0.39
C VAL A 87 -15.60 -7.36 -1.21
N ALA A 88 -16.39 -6.72 -2.08
CA ALA A 88 -17.38 -7.42 -2.91
C ALA A 88 -16.75 -8.49 -3.83
N GLN A 89 -15.49 -8.27 -4.25
CA GLN A 89 -14.72 -9.23 -5.04
C GLN A 89 -13.91 -10.24 -4.18
N GLY A 90 -14.06 -10.21 -2.85
CA GLY A 90 -13.33 -11.09 -1.93
C GLY A 90 -11.81 -10.85 -1.92
N LYS A 91 -11.36 -9.64 -2.27
CA LYS A 91 -9.93 -9.28 -2.32
C LYS A 91 -9.37 -8.98 -0.93
N ILE A 92 -10.18 -8.38 -0.07
CA ILE A 92 -9.89 -8.04 1.33
C ILE A 92 -11.12 -8.36 2.21
N ASP A 93 -10.90 -8.57 3.50
CA ASP A 93 -11.96 -8.77 4.51
C ASP A 93 -12.59 -7.41 4.92
N GLU A 94 -13.88 -7.42 5.26
CA GLU A 94 -14.61 -6.28 5.83
C GLU A 94 -13.95 -5.70 7.08
N ILE A 95 -13.36 -6.55 7.94
CA ILE A 95 -12.63 -6.09 9.13
C ILE A 95 -11.45 -5.21 8.71
N GLN A 96 -10.67 -5.68 7.73
CA GLN A 96 -9.49 -4.97 7.24
C GLN A 96 -9.89 -3.69 6.47
N ALA A 97 -11.04 -3.71 5.80
CA ALA A 97 -11.57 -2.56 5.08
C ALA A 97 -12.11 -1.46 6.01
N PHE A 98 -12.85 -1.81 7.08
CA PHE A 98 -13.66 -0.85 7.81
C PHE A 98 -13.34 -0.71 9.31
N LEU A 99 -12.78 -1.73 9.97
CA LEU A 99 -12.71 -1.77 11.44
C LEU A 99 -11.31 -1.51 12.05
N VAL A 100 -10.24 -1.49 11.25
CA VAL A 100 -8.84 -1.25 11.71
C VAL A 100 -8.40 0.21 11.56
#